data_AF-A0A954FAF3-F1
#
_entry.id   AF-A0A954FAF3-F1
#
_cell.length_a   1.000
_cell.length_b   1.000
_cell.length_c   1.000
_cell.angle_alpha   90.00
_cell.angle_beta   90.00
_cell.angle_gamma   90.00
#
_symmetry.space_group_name_H-M   'P 1'
#
loop_
_entity.id
_entity.type
_entity.pdbx_description
1 polymer ?
#
loop_
_entity_poly.entity_id
_entity_poly.type
_entity_poly.pdbx_seq_one_letter_code
_entity_poly.pdbx_strand_id
1 'polypeptide(L)'
;MLADPDNEHGTNSMLDLLARARAGDEKALGKILSLQRSYLKVLARVEVGRRLQTKLDVSDIIQEVFLEAHKSFPDFQGTLEPQFNQWIRSILTHTIANTVRRYFGTQARDPRLEQQVAASLDHSAVSLGGMLVDPGTSPSQQVVRVEQTRLVSEALARLPEDYQSVLILRHLEGLTFPKIAERMEKTVDSVEKLWLRGLSRLKKEFAKTGANSEGK
;
A
#
# COMPACT_ATOMS: atom_id res chain seq x y z
N MET A 1 -16.12 -13.32 41.23
CA MET A 1 -16.47 -12.64 39.97
C MET A 1 -15.15 -12.26 39.33
N LEU A 2 -14.50 -13.23 38.67
CA LEU A 2 -13.19 -13.05 38.04
C LEU A 2 -13.37 -12.25 36.75
N ALA A 3 -12.54 -11.24 36.55
CA ALA A 3 -12.36 -10.61 35.26
C ALA A 3 -11.56 -11.55 34.36
N ASP A 4 -12.12 -11.93 33.22
CA ASP A 4 -11.44 -12.68 32.18
C ASP A 4 -10.31 -11.83 31.56
N PRO A 5 -9.06 -12.34 31.51
CA PRO A 5 -7.93 -11.63 30.90
C PRO A 5 -7.88 -11.71 29.37
N ASP A 6 -8.84 -12.36 28.69
CA ASP A 6 -8.81 -12.58 27.24
C ASP A 6 -9.44 -11.45 26.39
N ASN A 7 -9.88 -10.34 26.98
CA ASN A 7 -10.61 -9.30 26.24
C ASN A 7 -9.71 -8.25 25.53
N GLU A 8 -8.38 -8.35 25.58
CA GLU A 8 -7.49 -7.41 24.88
C GLU A 8 -7.43 -7.62 23.35
N HIS A 9 -7.86 -8.78 22.85
CA HIS A 9 -7.86 -9.09 21.41
C HIS A 9 -9.05 -8.45 20.65
N GLY A 10 -10.16 -8.14 21.34
CA GLY A 10 -11.31 -7.45 20.75
C GLY A 10 -11.05 -5.98 20.42
N THR A 11 -10.20 -5.30 21.21
CA THR A 11 -10.00 -3.83 21.19
C THR A 11 -9.08 -3.31 20.07
N ASN A 12 -8.48 -4.21 19.28
CA ASN A 12 -7.57 -3.87 18.18
C ASN A 12 -7.98 -4.49 16.83
N SER A 13 -9.14 -5.14 16.75
CA SER A 13 -9.69 -5.57 15.46
C SER A 13 -10.00 -4.33 14.60
N MET A 14 -9.74 -4.40 13.30
CA MET A 14 -10.06 -3.34 12.35
C MET A 14 -11.53 -2.89 12.46
N LEU A 15 -12.44 -3.85 12.70
CA LEU A 15 -13.86 -3.57 12.89
C LEU A 15 -14.16 -2.81 14.19
N ASP A 16 -13.47 -3.14 15.29
CA ASP A 16 -13.61 -2.42 16.56
C ASP A 16 -13.10 -0.97 16.42
N LEU A 17 -11.93 -0.81 15.79
CA LEU A 17 -11.37 0.52 15.54
C LEU A 17 -12.29 1.36 14.66
N LEU A 18 -12.96 0.77 13.66
CA LEU A 18 -13.93 1.48 12.81
C LEU A 18 -15.16 1.91 13.61
N ALA A 19 -15.69 1.05 14.46
CA ALA A 19 -16.83 1.36 15.32
C ALA A 19 -16.49 2.51 16.29
N ARG A 20 -15.32 2.48 16.92
CA ARG A 20 -14.85 3.52 17.82
C ARG A 20 -14.57 4.84 17.11
N ALA A 21 -13.94 4.79 15.93
CA ALA A 21 -13.72 5.97 15.12
C ALA A 21 -15.04 6.66 14.76
N ARG A 22 -16.09 5.89 14.42
CA ARG A 22 -17.44 6.42 14.19
C ARG A 22 -18.08 7.04 15.43
N ALA A 23 -17.75 6.52 16.62
CA ALA A 23 -18.18 7.09 17.89
C ALA A 23 -17.39 8.36 18.29
N GLY A 24 -16.48 8.85 17.42
CA GLY A 24 -15.68 10.05 17.66
C GLY A 24 -14.29 9.79 18.26
N ASP A 25 -13.85 8.54 18.37
CA ASP A 25 -12.48 8.22 18.81
C ASP A 25 -11.46 8.51 17.69
N GLU A 26 -10.95 9.75 17.66
CA GLU A 26 -9.92 10.16 16.70
C GLU A 26 -8.65 9.30 16.78
N LYS A 27 -8.32 8.75 17.96
CA LYS A 27 -7.15 7.86 18.11
C LYS A 27 -7.40 6.53 17.39
N ALA A 28 -8.63 6.03 17.40
CA ALA A 28 -8.99 4.83 16.65
C ALA A 28 -8.85 5.07 15.14
N LEU A 29 -9.32 6.21 14.62
CA LEU A 29 -9.11 6.57 13.22
C LEU A 29 -7.63 6.70 12.87
N GLY A 30 -6.85 7.37 13.70
CA GLY A 30 -5.40 7.50 13.52
C GLY A 30 -4.69 6.14 13.48
N LYS A 31 -5.09 5.20 14.34
CA LYS A 31 -4.58 3.82 14.31
C LYS A 31 -4.91 3.13 12.98
N ILE A 32 -6.16 3.19 12.52
CA ILE A 32 -6.57 2.58 11.25
C ILE A 32 -5.74 3.12 10.08
N LEU A 33 -5.59 4.44 10.00
CA LEU A 33 -4.79 5.08 8.95
C LEU A 33 -3.32 4.65 9.04
N SER A 34 -2.77 4.54 10.26
CA SER A 34 -1.39 4.09 10.45
C SER A 34 -1.15 2.65 9.95
N LEU A 35 -2.13 1.75 10.10
CA LEU A 35 -2.08 0.38 9.58
C LEU A 35 -2.08 0.37 8.04
N GLN A 36 -2.80 1.29 7.41
CA GLN A 36 -2.85 1.40 5.95
C GLN A 36 -1.63 2.10 5.35
N ARG A 37 -0.77 2.72 6.16
CA ARG A 37 0.32 3.58 5.69
C ARG A 37 1.28 2.86 4.74
N SER A 38 1.74 1.66 5.11
CA SER A 38 2.70 0.90 4.31
C SER A 38 2.12 0.53 2.95
N TYR A 39 0.88 0.03 2.95
CA TYR A 39 0.14 -0.31 1.75
C TYR A 39 -0.01 0.88 0.80
N LEU A 40 -0.50 2.02 1.32
CA LEU A 40 -0.69 3.22 0.52
C LEU A 40 0.64 3.79 0.00
N LYS A 41 1.72 3.76 0.80
CA LYS A 41 3.05 4.22 0.35
C LYS A 41 3.56 3.41 -0.83
N VAL A 42 3.41 2.08 -0.80
CA VAL A 42 3.86 1.22 -1.90
C VAL A 42 3.06 1.51 -3.17
N LEU A 43 1.73 1.60 -3.05
CA LEU A 43 0.86 1.94 -4.17
C LEU A 43 1.16 3.32 -4.76
N ALA A 44 1.32 4.33 -3.91
CA ALA A 44 1.65 5.69 -4.33
C ALA A 44 3.02 5.75 -5.04
N ARG A 45 4.04 5.02 -4.54
CA ARG A 45 5.35 4.92 -5.21
C ARG A 45 5.24 4.38 -6.63
N VAL A 46 4.45 3.32 -6.82
CA VAL A 46 4.24 2.72 -8.14
C VAL A 46 3.59 3.74 -9.10
N GLU A 47 2.51 4.39 -8.67
CA GLU A 47 1.78 5.31 -9.53
C GLU A 47 2.54 6.60 -9.85
N VAL A 48 3.18 7.19 -8.85
CA VAL A 48 4.03 8.38 -9.02
C VAL A 48 5.22 8.05 -9.90
N GLY A 49 5.84 6.88 -9.70
CA GLY A 49 6.93 6.40 -10.53
C GLY A 49 6.52 6.35 -12.01
N ARG A 50 5.43 5.67 -12.34
CA ARG A 50 4.95 5.53 -13.72
C ARG A 50 4.66 6.88 -14.39
N ARG A 51 4.08 7.83 -13.66
CA ARG A 51 3.50 9.06 -14.23
C ARG A 51 4.43 10.26 -14.18
N LEU A 52 5.25 10.37 -13.14
CA LEU A 52 6.04 11.58 -12.85
C LEU A 52 7.55 11.35 -12.96
N GLN A 53 8.00 10.11 -13.20
CA GLN A 53 9.41 9.77 -13.46
C GLN A 53 10.44 10.48 -12.54
N THR A 54 10.06 10.61 -11.26
CA THR A 54 10.88 11.05 -10.10
C THR A 54 10.99 12.56 -9.86
N LYS A 55 10.52 12.95 -8.65
CA LYS A 55 11.01 14.01 -7.72
C LYS A 55 10.03 14.30 -6.57
N LEU A 56 8.85 13.68 -6.55
CA LEU A 56 7.85 13.90 -5.52
C LEU A 56 8.04 12.94 -4.34
N ASP A 57 8.10 13.48 -3.12
CA ASP A 57 8.09 12.67 -1.91
C ASP A 57 6.70 12.05 -1.73
N VAL A 58 6.63 10.73 -1.82
CA VAL A 58 5.39 9.96 -1.60
C VAL A 58 4.85 10.16 -0.18
N SER A 59 5.70 10.54 0.77
CA SER A 59 5.28 10.87 2.13
C SER A 59 4.37 12.10 2.17
N ASP A 60 4.50 13.05 1.24
CA ASP A 60 3.61 14.21 1.14
C ASP A 60 2.23 13.80 0.61
N ILE A 61 2.20 12.92 -0.40
CA ILE A 61 0.95 12.34 -0.90
C ILE A 61 0.22 11.60 0.20
N ILE A 62 0.92 10.79 1.00
CA ILE A 62 0.27 10.06 2.10
C ILE A 62 -0.24 10.99 3.19
N GLN A 63 0.46 12.09 3.47
CA GLN A 63 -0.03 13.11 4.40
C GLN A 63 -1.31 13.76 3.86
N GLU A 64 -1.36 14.14 2.58
CA GLU A 64 -2.56 14.70 1.95
C GLU A 64 -3.73 13.69 1.99
N VAL A 65 -3.47 12.40 1.72
CA VAL A 65 -4.47 11.33 1.84
C VAL A 65 -5.00 11.20 3.26
N PHE A 66 -4.14 11.26 4.29
CA PHE A 66 -4.58 11.12 5.68
C PHE A 66 -5.37 12.33 6.15
N LEU A 67 -4.98 13.54 5.74
CA LEU A 67 -5.75 14.76 6.02
C LEU A 67 -7.13 14.69 5.37
N GLU A 68 -7.20 14.26 4.11
CA GLU A 68 -8.46 14.13 3.38
C GLU A 68 -9.35 13.02 3.95
N ALA A 69 -8.74 11.90 4.34
CA ALA A 69 -9.44 10.81 5.01
C ALA A 69 -10.03 11.29 6.34
N HIS A 70 -9.28 12.04 7.15
CA HIS A 70 -9.78 12.57 8.40
C HIS A 70 -10.98 13.50 8.19
N LYS A 71 -10.92 14.38 7.18
CA LYS A 71 -12.04 15.28 6.83
C LYS A 71 -13.26 14.55 6.30
N SER A 72 -13.06 13.53 5.46
CA SER A 72 -14.13 12.80 4.78
C SER A 72 -14.68 11.62 5.60
N PHE A 73 -14.02 11.22 6.69
CA PHE A 73 -14.43 10.07 7.50
C PHE A 73 -15.85 10.19 8.09
N PRO A 74 -16.31 11.36 8.56
CA PRO A 74 -17.69 11.51 9.05
C PRO A 74 -18.76 11.11 8.03
N ASP A 75 -18.48 11.31 6.73
CA ASP A 75 -19.41 10.96 5.64
C ASP A 75 -19.28 9.50 5.19
N PHE A 76 -18.24 8.78 5.63
CA PHE A 76 -17.99 7.40 5.23
C PHE A 76 -18.97 6.42 5.90
N GLN A 77 -19.82 5.80 5.08
CA GLN A 77 -20.86 4.89 5.54
C GLN A 77 -20.44 3.41 5.60
N GLY A 78 -19.21 3.06 5.21
CA GLY A 78 -18.81 1.65 5.12
C GLY A 78 -18.50 0.99 6.47
N THR A 79 -19.02 -0.21 6.71
CA THR A 79 -18.93 -0.92 8.01
C THR A 79 -17.95 -2.08 8.01
N LEU A 80 -17.49 -2.50 6.83
CA LEU A 80 -16.58 -3.62 6.64
C LEU A 80 -15.21 -3.13 6.19
N GLU A 81 -14.16 -3.85 6.57
CA GLU A 81 -12.79 -3.56 6.18
C GLU A 81 -12.59 -3.40 4.65
N PRO A 82 -13.15 -4.26 3.77
CA PRO A 82 -13.01 -4.08 2.32
C PRO A 82 -13.58 -2.76 1.81
N GLN A 83 -14.66 -2.25 2.43
CA GLN A 83 -15.27 -0.98 2.07
C GLN A 83 -14.38 0.18 2.48
N PHE A 84 -13.74 0.09 3.66
CA PHE A 84 -12.75 1.07 4.11
C PHE A 84 -11.53 1.10 3.19
N ASN A 85 -11.01 -0.08 2.82
CA ASN A 85 -9.88 -0.20 1.91
C ASN A 85 -10.20 0.39 0.53
N GLN A 86 -11.42 0.17 0.01
CA GLN A 86 -11.86 0.78 -1.23
C GLN A 86 -11.98 2.31 -1.11
N TRP A 87 -12.51 2.81 0.00
CA TRP A 87 -12.66 4.24 0.26
C TRP A 87 -11.32 4.96 0.39
N ILE A 88 -10.38 4.46 1.20
CA ILE A 88 -9.08 5.11 1.35
C ILE A 88 -8.26 5.09 0.05
N ARG A 89 -8.46 4.06 -0.80
CA ARG A 89 -7.86 3.99 -2.14
C ARG A 89 -8.49 4.98 -3.12
N SER A 90 -9.77 5.30 -2.99
CA SER A 90 -10.39 6.35 -3.81
C SER A 90 -9.81 7.72 -3.46
N ILE A 91 -9.57 8.00 -2.17
CA ILE A 91 -8.88 9.21 -1.72
C ILE A 91 -7.45 9.27 -2.29
N LEU A 92 -6.70 8.15 -2.22
CA LEU A 92 -5.36 8.06 -2.84
C LEU A 92 -5.42 8.32 -4.34
N THR A 93 -6.40 7.75 -5.05
CA THR A 93 -6.61 7.95 -6.48
C THR A 93 -6.80 9.43 -6.81
N HIS A 94 -7.72 10.10 -6.09
CA HIS A 94 -7.96 11.53 -6.27
C HIS A 94 -6.71 12.36 -5.97
N THR A 95 -6.00 12.04 -4.90
CA THR A 95 -4.78 12.76 -4.48
C THR A 95 -3.67 12.66 -5.53
N ILE A 96 -3.43 11.45 -6.07
CA ILE A 96 -2.45 11.24 -7.14
C ILE A 96 -2.88 11.96 -8.41
N ALA A 97 -4.15 11.84 -8.82
CA ALA A 97 -4.64 12.52 -10.03
C ALA A 97 -4.51 14.05 -9.89
N ASN A 98 -4.84 14.62 -8.74
CA ASN A 98 -4.64 16.04 -8.44
C ASN A 98 -3.16 16.43 -8.51
N THR A 99 -2.27 15.62 -7.92
CA THR A 99 -0.83 15.87 -7.92
C THR A 99 -0.25 15.86 -9.33
N VAL A 100 -0.65 14.88 -10.15
CA VAL A 100 -0.28 14.78 -11.56
C VAL A 100 -0.77 16.01 -12.34
N ARG A 101 -2.02 16.44 -12.13
CA ARG A 101 -2.57 17.65 -12.77
C ARG A 101 -1.80 18.91 -12.39
N ARG A 102 -1.52 19.12 -11.10
CA ARG A 102 -0.71 20.24 -10.59
C ARG A 102 0.67 20.25 -11.23
N TYR A 103 1.31 19.08 -11.37
CA TYR A 103 2.63 18.95 -11.98
C TYR A 103 2.65 19.31 -13.47
N PHE A 104 1.65 18.86 -14.24
CA PHE A 104 1.55 19.13 -15.68
C PHE A 104 0.82 20.44 -16.04
N GLY A 105 0.46 21.26 -15.04
CA GLY A 105 -0.16 22.58 -15.25
C GLY A 105 -1.61 22.55 -15.76
N THR A 106 -2.30 21.42 -15.65
CA THR A 106 -3.70 21.29 -16.10
C THR A 106 -4.67 21.59 -14.96
N GLN A 107 -5.55 22.59 -15.12
CA GLN A 107 -6.46 23.04 -14.05
C GLN A 107 -7.86 22.41 -14.08
N ALA A 108 -8.28 21.82 -15.21
CA ALA A 108 -9.59 21.19 -15.31
C ALA A 108 -9.57 19.76 -14.73
N ARG A 109 -10.64 19.39 -14.04
CA ARG A 109 -10.83 18.01 -13.57
C ARG A 109 -10.93 17.07 -14.78
N ASP A 110 -10.09 16.04 -14.81
CA ASP A 110 -10.10 15.01 -15.84
C ASP A 110 -10.52 13.65 -15.26
N PRO A 111 -11.78 13.21 -15.49
CA PRO A 111 -12.27 11.90 -15.07
C PRO A 111 -11.50 10.73 -15.68
N ARG A 112 -10.92 10.89 -16.88
CA ARG A 112 -10.15 9.82 -17.54
C ARG A 112 -8.87 9.53 -16.78
N LEU A 113 -8.20 10.58 -16.29
CA LEU A 113 -7.02 10.43 -15.46
C LEU A 113 -7.35 9.70 -14.15
N GLU A 114 -8.44 10.08 -13.47
CA GLU A 114 -8.88 9.39 -12.24
C GLU A 114 -9.15 7.91 -12.50
N GLN A 115 -9.86 7.58 -13.58
CA GLN A 115 -10.15 6.19 -13.97
C GLN A 115 -8.88 5.38 -14.29
N GLN A 116 -7.91 5.99 -14.98
CA GLN A 116 -6.62 5.36 -15.27
C GLN A 116 -5.81 5.12 -14.00
N VAL A 117 -5.79 6.06 -13.05
CA VAL A 117 -5.11 5.89 -11.76
C VAL A 117 -5.76 4.76 -10.96
N ALA A 118 -7.10 4.74 -10.89
CA ALA A 118 -7.84 3.69 -10.18
C ALA A 118 -7.52 2.29 -10.75
N ALA A 119 -7.61 2.11 -12.07
CA ALA A 119 -7.31 0.83 -12.72
C ALA A 119 -5.86 0.38 -12.48
N SER A 120 -4.92 1.32 -12.49
CA SER A 120 -3.50 1.05 -12.26
C SER A 120 -3.22 0.66 -10.80
N LEU A 121 -3.90 1.29 -9.84
CA LEU A 121 -3.83 0.93 -8.42
C LEU A 121 -4.44 -0.45 -8.15
N ASP A 122 -5.53 -0.82 -8.82
CA ASP A 122 -6.14 -2.15 -8.72
C ASP A 122 -5.18 -3.23 -9.21
N HIS A 123 -4.58 -3.04 -10.39
CA HIS A 123 -3.58 -3.96 -10.91
C HIS A 123 -2.37 -4.10 -9.97
N SER A 124 -1.87 -2.97 -9.44
CA SER A 124 -0.71 -2.96 -8.54
C SER A 124 -1.01 -3.67 -7.22
N ALA A 125 -2.22 -3.51 -6.66
CA ALA A 125 -2.63 -4.23 -5.46
C ALA A 125 -2.68 -5.75 -5.68
N VAL A 126 -3.22 -6.20 -6.81
CA VAL A 126 -3.27 -7.63 -7.15
C VAL A 126 -1.85 -8.19 -7.35
N SER A 127 -0.98 -7.46 -8.05
CA SER A 127 0.40 -7.88 -8.29
C SER A 127 1.23 -7.95 -7.01
N LEU A 128 1.03 -7.01 -6.09
CA LEU A 128 1.64 -7.02 -4.75
C LEU A 128 1.27 -8.30 -3.98
N GLY A 129 -0.01 -8.63 -3.90
CA GLY A 129 -0.47 -9.84 -3.21
C GLY A 129 0.08 -11.14 -3.80
N GLY A 130 0.46 -11.14 -5.09
CA GLY A 130 1.05 -12.29 -5.77
C GLY A 130 2.58 -12.36 -5.72
N MET A 131 3.27 -11.35 -5.21
CA MET A 131 4.74 -11.23 -5.32
C MET A 131 5.52 -12.37 -4.60
N LEU A 132 4.94 -12.93 -3.55
CA LEU A 132 5.56 -13.98 -2.72
C LEU A 132 4.83 -15.33 -2.79
N VAL A 133 3.82 -15.46 -3.64
CA VAL A 133 3.02 -16.68 -3.79
C VAL A 133 3.71 -17.60 -4.81
N ASP A 134 3.92 -18.86 -4.42
CA ASP A 134 4.46 -19.89 -5.31
C ASP A 134 3.43 -20.23 -6.41
N PRO A 135 3.81 -20.43 -7.69
CA PRO A 135 2.89 -20.60 -8.82
C PRO A 135 1.89 -21.77 -8.72
N GLY A 136 1.94 -22.59 -7.67
CA GLY A 136 1.13 -23.79 -7.47
C GLY A 136 -0.10 -23.65 -6.56
N THR A 137 -0.40 -22.48 -6.01
CA THR A 137 -1.57 -22.31 -5.12
C THR A 137 -2.79 -21.75 -5.87
N SER A 138 -3.89 -22.50 -5.81
CA SER A 138 -5.14 -22.27 -6.55
C SER A 138 -5.74 -20.86 -6.30
N PRO A 139 -6.40 -20.23 -7.30
CA PRO A 139 -6.92 -18.86 -7.22
C PRO A 139 -8.05 -18.59 -6.21
N SER A 140 -8.38 -19.51 -5.31
CA SER A 140 -9.48 -19.33 -4.37
C SER A 140 -9.05 -18.51 -3.16
N GLN A 141 -9.60 -17.29 -3.07
CA GLN A 141 -9.94 -16.47 -1.89
C GLN A 141 -9.44 -15.02 -2.04
N GLN A 142 -10.37 -14.12 -2.41
CA GLN A 142 -10.12 -12.67 -2.43
C GLN A 142 -9.64 -12.17 -1.06
N VAL A 143 -10.10 -12.78 0.04
CA VAL A 143 -9.67 -12.47 1.41
C VAL A 143 -8.19 -12.81 1.64
N VAL A 144 -7.74 -13.98 1.18
CA VAL A 144 -6.31 -14.35 1.23
C VAL A 144 -5.48 -13.34 0.46
N ARG A 145 -5.96 -12.85 -0.69
CA ARG A 145 -5.22 -11.84 -1.46
C ARG A 145 -5.09 -10.49 -0.76
N VAL A 146 -6.14 -10.02 -0.06
CA VAL A 146 -6.07 -8.75 0.68
C VAL A 146 -5.05 -8.83 1.82
N GLU A 147 -5.11 -9.91 2.61
CA GLU A 147 -4.19 -10.09 3.72
C GLU A 147 -2.75 -10.29 3.26
N GLN A 148 -2.53 -11.07 2.19
CA GLN A 148 -1.22 -11.21 1.55
C GLN A 148 -0.69 -9.86 1.05
N THR A 149 -1.54 -9.03 0.45
CA THR A 149 -1.16 -7.70 -0.02
C THR A 149 -0.70 -6.82 1.14
N ARG A 150 -1.40 -6.85 2.28
CA ARG A 150 -1.04 -6.12 3.49
C ARG A 150 0.33 -6.57 4.00
N LEU A 151 0.52 -7.87 4.23
CA LEU A 151 1.77 -8.45 4.74
C LEU A 151 2.96 -8.17 3.81
N VAL A 152 2.78 -8.31 2.49
CA VAL A 152 3.81 -7.97 1.49
C VAL A 152 4.15 -6.49 1.55
N SER A 153 3.16 -5.61 1.65
CA SER A 153 3.40 -4.16 1.70
C SER A 153 4.14 -3.72 2.96
N GLU A 154 3.86 -4.34 4.11
CA GLU A 154 4.57 -4.10 5.36
C GLU A 154 6.01 -4.61 5.29
N ALA A 155 6.21 -5.81 4.75
CA ALA A 155 7.53 -6.37 4.55
C ALA A 155 8.35 -5.47 3.61
N LEU A 156 7.80 -5.08 2.47
CA LEU A 156 8.43 -4.14 1.53
C LEU A 156 8.79 -2.82 2.20
N ALA A 157 7.88 -2.21 2.97
CA ALA A 157 8.12 -0.92 3.60
C ALA A 157 9.31 -0.90 4.57
N ARG A 158 9.70 -2.06 5.13
CA ARG A 158 10.86 -2.22 6.03
C ARG A 158 12.19 -2.41 5.29
N LEU A 159 12.17 -2.60 3.98
CA LEU A 159 13.41 -2.75 3.20
C LEU A 159 14.10 -1.37 3.01
N PRO A 160 15.43 -1.33 2.85
CA PRO A 160 16.11 -0.17 2.30
C PRO A 160 15.51 0.29 0.98
N GLU A 161 15.53 1.60 0.72
CA GLU A 161 14.87 2.21 -0.44
C GLU A 161 15.34 1.62 -1.78
N ASP A 162 16.64 1.42 -1.97
CA ASP A 162 17.19 0.79 -3.18
C ASP A 162 16.60 -0.61 -3.43
N TYR A 163 16.36 -1.40 -2.37
CA TYR A 163 15.75 -2.72 -2.50
C TYR A 163 14.25 -2.64 -2.81
N GLN A 164 13.55 -1.68 -2.20
CA GLN A 164 12.14 -1.44 -2.53
C GLN A 164 11.98 -1.04 -4.00
N SER A 165 12.80 -0.08 -4.44
CA SER A 165 12.78 0.44 -5.81
C SER A 165 13.03 -0.66 -6.83
N VAL A 166 14.08 -1.46 -6.70
CA VAL A 166 14.36 -2.53 -7.67
C VAL A 166 13.24 -3.58 -7.71
N LEU A 167 12.63 -3.93 -6.57
CA LEU A 167 11.53 -4.89 -6.51
C LEU A 167 10.25 -4.34 -7.14
N ILE A 168 9.90 -3.09 -6.82
CA ILE A 168 8.75 -2.38 -7.40
C ILE A 168 8.91 -2.28 -8.91
N LEU A 169 10.05 -1.79 -9.39
CA LEU A 169 10.30 -1.60 -10.82
C LEU A 169 10.27 -2.94 -11.57
N ARG A 170 10.81 -4.01 -10.98
CA ARG A 170 10.85 -5.33 -11.61
C ARG A 170 9.50 -6.03 -11.63
N HIS A 171 8.79 -6.07 -10.50
CA HIS A 171 7.61 -6.91 -10.32
C HIS A 171 6.29 -6.17 -10.55
N LEU A 172 6.22 -4.88 -10.22
CA LEU A 172 4.98 -4.10 -10.32
C LEU A 172 4.94 -3.25 -11.59
N GLU A 173 6.08 -2.77 -12.08
CA GLU A 173 6.18 -2.02 -13.35
C GLU A 173 6.66 -2.91 -14.52
N GLY A 174 7.12 -4.13 -14.27
CA GLY A 174 7.51 -5.09 -15.30
C GLY A 174 8.77 -4.69 -16.09
N LEU A 175 9.61 -3.80 -15.55
CA LEU A 175 10.80 -3.33 -16.25
C LEU A 175 11.88 -4.42 -16.36
N THR A 176 12.67 -4.35 -17.42
CA THR A 176 13.86 -5.18 -17.62
C THR A 176 15.04 -4.60 -16.83
N PHE A 177 16.02 -5.42 -16.41
CA PHE A 177 17.17 -4.94 -15.66
C PHE A 177 17.92 -3.77 -16.33
N PRO A 178 18.09 -3.72 -17.67
CA PRO A 178 18.65 -2.53 -18.33
C PRO A 178 17.84 -1.25 -18.11
N LYS A 179 16.51 -1.32 -18.22
CA LYS A 179 15.63 -0.15 -17.98
C LYS A 179 15.62 0.25 -16.50
N ILE A 180 15.71 -0.71 -15.60
CA ILE A 180 15.82 -0.44 -14.17
C ILE A 180 17.16 0.24 -13.85
N ALA A 181 18.25 -0.23 -14.46
CA ALA A 181 19.58 0.36 -14.33
C ALA A 181 19.62 1.82 -14.80
N GLU A 182 19.04 2.10 -15.96
CA GLU A 182 18.83 3.46 -16.47
C GLU A 182 18.06 4.32 -15.46
N ARG A 183 16.90 3.83 -15.00
CA ARG A 183 16.01 4.57 -14.10
C ARG A 183 16.56 4.80 -12.70
N MET A 184 17.37 3.88 -12.20
CA MET A 184 18.02 3.98 -10.89
C MET A 184 19.41 4.62 -10.96
N GLU A 185 19.86 5.05 -12.15
CA GLU A 185 21.20 5.59 -12.39
C GLU A 185 22.32 4.66 -11.86
N LYS A 186 22.17 3.35 -12.10
CA LYS A 186 23.09 2.29 -11.65
C LYS A 186 23.49 1.38 -12.80
N THR A 187 24.46 0.49 -12.59
CA THR A 187 24.82 -0.54 -13.58
C THR A 187 23.85 -1.73 -13.54
N VAL A 188 23.70 -2.44 -14.66
CA VAL A 188 22.84 -3.64 -14.75
C VAL A 188 23.24 -4.69 -13.72
N ASP A 189 24.55 -4.99 -13.60
CA ASP A 189 25.09 -5.94 -12.61
C ASP A 189 24.77 -5.50 -11.16
N SER A 190 24.88 -4.21 -10.87
CA SER A 190 24.49 -3.69 -9.54
C SER A 190 23.00 -3.90 -9.30
N VAL A 191 22.14 -3.65 -10.28
CA VAL A 191 20.69 -3.81 -10.15
C VAL A 191 20.30 -5.27 -9.95
N GLU A 192 20.91 -6.20 -10.67
CA GLU A 192 20.65 -7.64 -10.50
C GLU A 192 21.03 -8.11 -9.08
N LYS A 193 22.18 -7.67 -8.58
CA LYS A 193 22.61 -7.95 -7.19
C LYS A 193 21.69 -7.32 -6.16
N LEU A 194 21.25 -6.07 -6.38
CA LEU A 194 20.26 -5.40 -5.53
C LEU A 194 18.93 -6.17 -5.52
N TRP A 195 18.47 -6.64 -6.68
CA TRP A 195 17.23 -7.40 -6.81
C TRP A 195 17.29 -8.72 -6.04
N LEU A 196 18.35 -9.52 -6.22
CA LEU A 196 18.53 -10.79 -5.51
C LEU A 196 18.57 -10.59 -3.98
N ARG A 197 19.34 -9.59 -3.51
CA ARG A 197 19.42 -9.25 -2.08
C ARG A 197 18.09 -8.73 -1.55
N GLY A 198 17.42 -7.88 -2.32
CA GLY A 198 16.09 -7.36 -2.01
C GLY A 198 15.07 -8.48 -1.85
N LEU A 199 15.01 -9.42 -2.78
CA LEU A 199 14.10 -10.57 -2.73
C LEU A 199 14.38 -11.46 -1.52
N SER A 200 15.66 -11.76 -1.24
CA SER A 200 16.06 -12.52 -0.05
C SER A 200 15.63 -11.80 1.24
N ARG A 201 15.81 -10.48 1.30
CA ARG A 201 15.42 -9.68 2.46
C ARG A 201 13.90 -9.60 2.60
N LEU A 202 13.17 -9.43 1.49
CA LEU A 202 11.70 -9.40 1.48
C LEU A 202 11.14 -10.71 2.04
N LYS A 203 11.65 -11.87 1.60
CA LYS A 203 11.24 -13.18 2.14
C LYS A 203 11.47 -13.28 3.65
N LYS A 204 12.62 -12.79 4.14
CA LYS A 204 12.93 -12.76 5.58
C LYS A 204 11.99 -11.84 6.37
N GLU A 205 11.72 -10.63 5.87
CA GLU A 205 10.81 -9.69 6.53
C GLU A 205 9.36 -10.17 6.49
N PHE A 206 8.94 -10.80 5.39
CA PHE A 206 7.61 -11.41 5.26
C PHE A 206 7.41 -12.55 6.26
N ALA A 207 8.38 -13.47 6.38
CA ALA A 207 8.31 -14.57 7.36
C ALA A 207 8.16 -14.06 8.80
N LYS A 208 8.87 -12.98 9.16
CA LYS A 208 8.72 -12.33 10.49
C LYS A 208 7.34 -11.68 10.66
N THR A 209 6.79 -11.12 9.59
CA THR A 209 5.51 -10.41 9.64
C THR A 209 4.34 -11.39 9.73
N GLY A 210 4.42 -12.54 9.04
CA GLY A 210 3.48 -13.66 9.19
C GLY A 210 3.58 -14.38 10.53
N ALA A 211 4.79 -14.60 11.06
CA ALA A 211 4.97 -15.20 12.39
C ALA A 211 4.39 -14.32 13.51
N ASN A 212 4.43 -12.99 13.36
CA ASN A 212 3.80 -12.06 14.30
C ASN A 212 2.26 -12.01 14.19
N SER A 213 1.66 -12.49 13.08
CA SER A 213 0.21 -12.56 12.93
C SER A 213 -0.39 -13.90 13.38
N GLU A 214 0.38 -14.99 13.42
CA GLU A 214 -0.09 -16.32 13.88
C GLU A 214 0.12 -16.57 15.37
N GLY A 215 0.97 -15.77 16.03
CA GLY A 215 1.26 -15.89 17.47
C GLY A 215 0.40 -14.98 18.37
N LYS A 216 -0.75 -14.49 17.91
CA LYS A 216 -1.59 -13.54 18.65
C LYS A 216 -3.07 -13.83 18.49
#